data_AF-A0A4W5QQQ7-F1
#
_entry.id   AF-A0A4W5QQQ7-F1
#
_cell.length_a   1.000
_cell.length_b   1.000
_cell.length_c   1.000
_cell.angle_alpha   90.00
_cell.angle_beta   90.00
_cell.angle_gamma   90.00
#
_symmetry.space_group_name_H-M   'P 1'
#
loop_
_entity.id
_entity.type
_entity.pdbx_description
1 polymer ?
#
loop_
_entity_poly.entity_id
_entity_poly.type
_entity_poly.pdbx_seq_one_letter_code
_entity_poly.pdbx_strand_id
1 'polypeptide(L)'
;MEQLCINFTNEKLQQFFNHTMFVLEQEEYKKEGIVWAFIDFGMDLAACIELIEKPLGIFSILEEECMFPKSSDTTFKDKLYSQHLGKTKSFEKPKPAKGKAEAHFSLVHYAGTVDYNITGWLEKNKDPLNDSVCQLYGKSGVKILAALYPPPPPEDTSKKGGKKKGGSMQTVSSQFRENLHKLMTNLRSTHPHFVRCLIPNESKTPGTGNIELNM
;
A
#
# COMPACT_ATOMS: atom_id res chain seq x y z
N MET A 1 2.63 5.47 8.03
CA MET A 1 2.77 5.07 6.61
C MET A 1 2.73 3.55 6.49
N GLU A 2 3.48 2.86 7.34
CA GLU A 2 3.60 1.41 7.50
C GLU A 2 2.23 0.72 7.56
N GLN A 3 1.32 1.22 8.40
CA GLN A 3 -0.04 0.67 8.50
C GLN A 3 -0.82 0.78 7.17
N LEU A 4 -0.63 1.87 6.40
CA LEU A 4 -1.28 2.03 5.10
C LEU A 4 -0.76 0.98 4.11
N CYS A 5 0.56 0.74 4.07
CA CYS A 5 1.15 -0.31 3.25
C CYS A 5 0.56 -1.70 3.59
N ILE A 6 0.49 -2.03 4.88
CA ILE A 6 -0.09 -3.31 5.34
C ILE A 6 -1.56 -3.43 4.94
N ASN A 7 -2.37 -2.40 5.23
CA ASN A 7 -3.79 -2.41 4.90
C ASN A 7 -4.03 -2.48 3.38
N PHE A 8 -3.21 -1.79 2.59
CA PHE A 8 -3.27 -1.84 1.14
C PHE A 8 -2.95 -3.24 0.59
N THR A 9 -1.92 -3.91 1.15
CA THR A 9 -1.65 -5.31 0.81
C THR A 9 -2.85 -6.21 1.13
N ASN A 10 -3.45 -6.04 2.31
CA ASN A 10 -4.64 -6.81 2.70
C ASN A 10 -5.83 -6.55 1.78
N GLU A 11 -6.06 -5.29 1.37
CA GLU A 11 -7.10 -4.92 0.41
C GLU A 11 -6.90 -5.65 -0.93
N LYS A 12 -5.66 -5.71 -1.43
CA LYS A 12 -5.32 -6.43 -2.66
C LYS A 12 -5.47 -7.94 -2.54
N LEU A 13 -5.08 -8.51 -1.41
CA LEU A 13 -5.26 -9.94 -1.14
C LEU A 13 -6.74 -10.31 -1.02
N GLN A 14 -7.55 -9.46 -0.39
CA GLN A 14 -9.00 -9.65 -0.32
C GLN A 14 -9.66 -9.56 -1.71
N GLN A 15 -9.24 -8.60 -2.54
CA GLN A 15 -9.71 -8.52 -3.92
C GLN A 15 -9.28 -9.73 -4.76
N PHE A 16 -8.07 -10.25 -4.52
CA PHE A 16 -7.61 -11.48 -5.15
C PHE A 16 -8.45 -12.69 -4.71
N PHE A 17 -8.72 -12.83 -3.41
CA PHE A 17 -9.63 -13.85 -2.87
C PHE A 17 -11.01 -13.77 -3.51
N ASN A 18 -11.63 -12.58 -3.53
CA ASN A 18 -12.94 -12.37 -4.13
C ASN A 18 -12.95 -12.76 -5.61
N HIS A 19 -11.92 -12.37 -6.36
CA HIS A 19 -11.80 -12.72 -7.77
C HIS A 19 -11.66 -14.24 -7.97
N THR A 20 -10.79 -14.89 -7.21
CA THR A 20 -10.58 -16.34 -7.37
C THR A 20 -11.81 -17.15 -6.93
N MET A 21 -12.36 -16.88 -5.76
CA MET A 21 -13.45 -17.69 -5.21
C MET A 21 -14.78 -17.48 -5.90
N PHE A 22 -15.02 -16.30 -6.46
CA PHE A 22 -16.32 -15.98 -7.02
C PHE A 22 -16.30 -15.84 -8.54
N VAL A 23 -15.30 -15.19 -9.13
CA VAL A 23 -15.30 -14.94 -10.58
C VAL A 23 -14.83 -16.18 -11.34
N LEU A 24 -13.67 -16.73 -10.98
CA LEU A 24 -13.12 -17.91 -11.66
C LEU A 24 -14.01 -19.15 -11.48
N GLU A 25 -14.60 -19.32 -10.30
CA GLU A 25 -15.52 -20.43 -10.04
C GLU A 25 -16.77 -20.36 -10.94
N GLN A 26 -17.34 -19.16 -11.11
CA GLN A 26 -18.49 -18.95 -12.01
C GLN A 26 -18.12 -19.11 -13.50
N GLU A 27 -16.89 -18.76 -13.89
CA GLU A 27 -16.39 -19.03 -15.24
C GLU A 27 -16.28 -20.53 -15.53
N GLU A 28 -15.86 -21.34 -14.55
CA GLU A 28 -15.80 -22.79 -14.68
C GLU A 28 -17.21 -23.40 -14.77
N TYR A 29 -18.17 -22.95 -13.94
CA TYR A 29 -19.58 -23.38 -14.06
C TYR A 29 -20.15 -23.12 -15.44
N LYS A 30 -19.84 -21.95 -16.02
CA LYS A 30 -20.26 -21.60 -17.38
C LYS A 30 -19.63 -22.51 -18.43
N LYS A 31 -18.36 -22.87 -18.26
CA LYS A 31 -17.61 -23.74 -19.18
C LYS A 31 -18.13 -25.18 -19.15
N GLU A 32 -18.53 -25.67 -17.98
CA GLU A 32 -19.15 -26.99 -17.79
C GLU A 32 -20.64 -27.03 -18.17
N GLY A 33 -21.23 -25.89 -18.55
CA GLY A 33 -22.65 -25.80 -18.95
C GLY A 33 -23.62 -25.93 -17.78
N ILE A 34 -23.16 -25.70 -16.55
CA ILE A 34 -23.98 -25.72 -15.34
C ILE A 34 -24.87 -24.48 -15.35
N VAL A 35 -26.19 -24.67 -15.18
CA VAL A 35 -27.14 -23.57 -15.08
C VAL A 35 -26.95 -22.90 -13.72
N TRP A 36 -26.17 -21.81 -13.72
CA TRP A 36 -25.89 -20.99 -12.55
C TRP A 36 -26.26 -19.54 -12.84
N ALA A 37 -26.93 -18.88 -11.89
CA ALA A 37 -27.22 -17.45 -11.98
C ALA A 37 -25.94 -16.68 -11.64
N PHE A 38 -25.45 -15.84 -12.57
CA PHE A 38 -24.27 -15.03 -12.30
C PHE A 38 -24.57 -14.05 -11.16
N ILE A 39 -23.79 -14.17 -10.08
CA ILE A 39 -23.83 -13.26 -8.95
C ILE A 39 -22.61 -12.35 -9.08
N ASP A 40 -22.88 -11.05 -9.26
CA ASP A 40 -21.84 -10.04 -9.20
C ASP A 40 -21.46 -9.80 -7.75
N PHE A 41 -20.31 -10.33 -7.33
CA PHE A 41 -19.78 -10.11 -5.98
C PHE A 41 -19.08 -8.75 -5.85
N GLY A 42 -19.17 -7.89 -6.87
CA GLY A 42 -18.76 -6.50 -6.85
C GLY A 42 -17.24 -6.34 -6.83
N MET A 43 -16.74 -5.49 -7.72
CA MET A 43 -15.40 -4.89 -7.56
C MET A 43 -15.39 -3.83 -6.46
N ASP A 44 -16.08 -4.06 -5.33
CA ASP A 44 -16.31 -3.04 -4.30
C ASP A 44 -15.00 -2.52 -3.68
N LEU A 45 -13.97 -3.36 -3.67
CA LEU A 45 -12.64 -3.03 -3.13
C LEU A 45 -11.78 -2.24 -4.14
N ALA A 46 -12.14 -2.28 -5.43
CA ALA A 46 -11.36 -1.63 -6.47
C ALA A 46 -11.27 -0.12 -6.25
N ALA A 47 -12.34 0.52 -5.77
CA ALA A 47 -12.33 1.95 -5.48
C ALA A 47 -11.27 2.35 -4.45
N CYS A 48 -11.09 1.56 -3.38
CA CYS A 48 -10.08 1.81 -2.35
C CYS A 48 -8.66 1.50 -2.87
N ILE A 49 -8.50 0.39 -3.60
CA ILE A 49 -7.22 0.03 -4.22
C ILE A 49 -6.76 1.12 -5.20
N GLU A 50 -7.66 1.57 -6.06
CA GLU A 50 -7.38 2.60 -7.06
C GLU A 50 -7.04 3.95 -6.42
N LEU A 51 -7.78 4.35 -5.39
CA LEU A 51 -7.47 5.54 -4.60
C LEU A 51 -6.03 5.53 -4.07
N ILE A 52 -5.51 4.35 -3.69
CA ILE A 52 -4.16 4.23 -3.13
C ILE A 52 -3.08 4.20 -4.22
N GLU A 53 -3.25 3.41 -5.29
CA GLU A 53 -2.16 3.08 -6.22
C GLU A 53 -2.18 3.74 -7.60
N LYS A 54 -3.35 4.21 -8.06
CA LYS A 54 -3.48 4.78 -9.41
C LYS A 54 -2.74 6.13 -9.50
N PRO A 55 -2.48 6.62 -10.72
CA PRO A 55 -2.04 8.00 -10.91
C PRO A 55 -2.96 8.97 -10.18
N LEU A 56 -2.38 9.98 -9.53
CA LEU A 56 -3.10 10.93 -8.66
C LEU A 56 -3.75 10.28 -7.42
N GLY A 57 -3.43 9.03 -7.11
CA GLY A 57 -3.76 8.37 -5.85
C GLY A 57 -2.78 8.73 -4.73
N ILE A 58 -3.03 8.18 -3.54
CA ILE A 58 -2.30 8.53 -2.30
C ILE A 58 -0.78 8.37 -2.46
N PHE A 59 -0.31 7.23 -2.97
CA PHE A 59 1.13 7.03 -3.13
C PHE A 59 1.74 7.95 -4.19
N SER A 60 1.02 8.21 -5.29
CA SER A 60 1.49 9.12 -6.34
C SER A 60 1.66 10.54 -5.82
N ILE A 61 0.70 11.04 -5.04
CA ILE A 61 0.77 12.39 -4.45
C ILE A 61 1.88 12.45 -3.40
N LEU A 62 2.04 11.40 -2.58
CA LEU A 62 3.11 11.32 -1.59
C LEU A 62 4.49 11.36 -2.23
N GLU A 63 4.68 10.61 -3.32
CA GLU A 63 5.93 10.58 -4.07
C GLU A 63 6.25 11.93 -4.72
N GLU A 64 5.25 12.56 -5.33
CA GLU A 64 5.38 13.90 -5.89
C GLU A 64 5.80 14.92 -4.82
N GLU A 65 5.13 14.93 -3.67
CA GLU A 65 5.47 15.82 -2.55
C GLU A 65 6.87 15.55 -1.98
N CYS A 66 7.38 14.31 -2.06
CA CYS A 66 8.75 14.01 -1.66
C CYS A 66 9.81 14.69 -2.55
N MET A 67 9.49 14.98 -3.81
CA MET A 67 10.41 15.63 -4.75
C MET A 67 10.54 17.13 -4.52
N PHE A 68 9.58 17.77 -3.84
CA PHE A 68 9.54 19.21 -3.64
C PHE A 68 10.20 19.62 -2.30
N PRO A 69 11.26 20.45 -2.31
CA PRO A 69 12.01 20.80 -1.09
C PRO A 69 11.21 21.56 -0.03
N LYS A 70 10.12 22.23 -0.42
CA LYS A 70 9.26 23.03 0.46
C LYS A 70 7.96 22.33 0.85
N SER A 71 7.75 21.11 0.37
CA SER A 71 6.58 20.32 0.74
C SER A 71 6.69 19.79 2.16
N SER A 72 5.54 19.62 2.80
CA SER A 72 5.38 19.16 4.17
C SER A 72 4.19 18.20 4.25
N ASP A 73 4.02 17.53 5.39
CA ASP A 73 2.87 16.63 5.56
C ASP A 73 1.54 17.40 5.42
N THR A 74 1.53 18.68 5.77
CA THR A 74 0.38 19.56 5.57
C THR A 74 0.06 19.78 4.09
N THR A 75 1.06 20.07 3.25
CA THR A 75 0.82 20.27 1.81
C THR A 75 0.38 18.97 1.13
N PHE A 76 0.91 17.83 1.58
CA PHE A 76 0.44 16.51 1.18
C PHE A 76 -1.03 16.29 1.53
N LYS A 77 -1.43 16.55 2.78
CA LYS A 77 -2.84 16.49 3.23
C LYS A 77 -3.75 17.34 2.36
N ASP A 78 -3.36 18.59 2.12
CA ASP A 78 -4.20 19.55 1.40
C ASP A 78 -4.40 19.11 -0.06
N LYS A 79 -3.36 18.55 -0.69
CA LYS A 79 -3.47 17.92 -2.02
C LYS A 79 -4.40 16.70 -2.01
N LEU A 80 -4.28 15.80 -1.02
CA LEU A 80 -5.19 14.65 -0.87
C LEU A 80 -6.65 15.10 -0.75
N TYR A 81 -6.90 16.11 0.07
CA TYR A 81 -8.24 16.66 0.29
C TYR A 81 -8.81 17.27 -0.99
N SER A 82 -8.04 18.11 -1.68
CA SER A 82 -8.44 18.71 -2.96
C SER A 82 -8.77 17.65 -4.02
N GLN A 83 -7.99 16.57 -4.06
CA GLN A 83 -8.11 15.53 -5.07
C GLN A 83 -9.24 14.55 -4.79
N HIS A 84 -9.50 14.17 -3.54
CA HIS A 84 -10.36 13.02 -3.22
C HIS A 84 -11.59 13.34 -2.36
N LEU A 85 -11.55 14.39 -1.54
CA LEU A 85 -12.65 14.67 -0.62
C LEU A 85 -13.93 15.02 -1.40
N GLY A 86 -15.01 14.28 -1.13
CA GLY A 86 -16.30 14.45 -1.80
C GLY A 86 -16.36 13.90 -3.24
N LYS A 87 -15.23 13.39 -3.78
CA LYS A 87 -15.14 12.79 -5.12
C LYS A 87 -15.00 11.27 -5.04
N THR A 88 -14.27 10.76 -4.04
CA THR A 88 -14.03 9.34 -3.83
C THR A 88 -14.74 8.88 -2.57
N LYS A 89 -15.64 7.90 -2.69
CA LYS A 89 -16.47 7.41 -1.58
C LYS A 89 -15.65 6.82 -0.42
N SER A 90 -14.51 6.22 -0.72
CA SER A 90 -13.63 5.60 0.27
C SER A 90 -12.72 6.58 1.01
N PHE A 91 -12.75 7.90 0.71
CA PHE A 91 -11.93 8.92 1.36
C PHE A 91 -12.79 9.84 2.22
N GLU A 92 -12.57 9.83 3.53
CA GLU A 92 -13.38 10.55 4.51
C GLU A 92 -12.54 11.47 5.40
N LYS A 93 -13.21 12.44 6.04
CA LYS A 93 -12.63 13.19 7.16
C LYS A 93 -12.65 12.31 8.41
N PRO A 94 -11.60 12.36 9.24
CA PRO A 94 -11.54 11.59 10.46
C PRO A 94 -12.59 12.07 11.45
N LYS A 95 -13.23 11.12 12.13
CA LYS A 95 -14.19 11.41 13.20
C LYS A 95 -13.41 11.75 14.47
N PRO A 96 -13.57 12.95 15.06
CA PRO A 96 -12.88 13.30 16.30
C PRO A 96 -13.27 12.33 17.41
N ALA A 97 -12.29 11.62 17.97
CA ALA A 97 -12.50 10.73 19.10
C ALA A 97 -11.65 11.19 20.29
N LYS A 98 -12.28 11.42 21.45
CA LYS A 98 -11.58 11.81 22.68
C LYS A 98 -10.53 10.74 23.04
N GLY A 99 -9.28 11.16 23.21
CA GLY A 99 -8.18 10.29 23.64
C GLY A 99 -7.46 9.52 22.52
N LYS A 100 -7.86 9.68 21.24
CA LYS A 100 -7.08 9.15 20.10
C LYS A 100 -6.06 10.18 19.60
N ALA A 101 -4.97 9.66 19.04
CA ALA A 101 -3.97 10.49 18.36
C ALA A 101 -4.60 11.26 17.19
N GLU A 102 -4.03 12.42 16.86
CA GLU A 102 -4.52 13.26 15.76
C GLU A 102 -4.51 12.49 14.43
N ALA A 103 -5.67 12.36 13.80
CA ALA A 103 -5.82 11.76 12.49
C ALA A 103 -6.05 12.86 11.45
N HIS A 104 -5.53 12.63 10.25
CA HIS A 104 -5.54 13.63 9.18
C HIS A 104 -6.46 13.25 8.02
N PHE A 105 -6.72 11.96 7.78
CA PHE A 105 -7.74 11.45 6.86
C PHE A 105 -8.16 10.06 7.29
N SER A 106 -9.28 9.57 6.76
CA SER A 106 -9.74 8.19 6.98
C SER A 106 -10.01 7.50 5.66
N LEU A 107 -9.71 6.20 5.60
CA LEU A 107 -10.07 5.36 4.46
C LEU A 107 -11.07 4.30 4.89
N VAL A 108 -12.07 4.09 4.05
CA VAL A 108 -13.02 3.00 4.18
C VAL A 108 -12.42 1.76 3.51
N HIS A 109 -11.84 0.87 4.31
CA HIS A 109 -11.38 -0.44 3.87
C HIS A 109 -12.49 -1.47 3.98
N TYR A 110 -12.29 -2.64 3.38
CA TYR A 110 -13.25 -3.75 3.47
C TYR A 110 -13.52 -4.21 4.91
N ALA A 111 -12.51 -4.13 5.78
CA ALA A 111 -12.58 -4.52 7.18
C ALA A 111 -13.04 -3.37 8.10
N GLY A 112 -13.38 -2.21 7.54
CA GLY A 112 -13.83 -1.03 8.28
C GLY A 112 -13.00 0.23 8.02
N THR A 113 -13.43 1.33 8.63
CA THR A 113 -12.77 2.64 8.48
C THR A 113 -11.52 2.72 9.36
N VAL A 114 -10.40 3.15 8.77
CA VAL A 114 -9.13 3.36 9.47
C VAL A 114 -8.73 4.82 9.39
N ASP A 115 -8.42 5.41 10.54
CA ASP A 115 -7.93 6.78 10.69
C ASP A 115 -6.40 6.82 10.54
N TYR A 116 -5.88 7.64 9.63
CA TYR A 116 -4.45 7.76 9.34
C TYR A 116 -3.87 9.08 9.85
N ASN A 117 -2.78 8.97 10.60
CA ASN A 117 -1.90 10.09 10.93
C ASN A 117 -0.76 10.15 9.89
N ILE A 118 -0.56 11.33 9.27
CA ILE A 118 0.45 11.55 8.21
C ILE A 118 1.76 12.17 8.71
N THR A 119 1.88 12.46 10.00
CA THR A 119 3.05 13.11 10.56
C THR A 119 4.31 12.27 10.28
N GLY A 120 5.32 12.90 9.71
CA GLY A 120 6.58 12.30 9.29
C GLY A 120 6.48 11.42 8.03
N TRP A 121 5.37 11.42 7.28
CA TRP A 121 5.24 10.56 6.11
C TRP A 121 6.20 10.96 4.99
N LEU A 122 6.38 12.26 4.71
CA LEU A 122 7.34 12.66 3.69
C LEU A 122 8.76 12.23 4.04
N GLU A 123 9.18 12.43 5.30
CA GLU A 123 10.52 12.05 5.76
C GLU A 123 10.72 10.53 5.69
N LYS A 124 9.78 9.76 6.25
CA LYS A 124 9.80 8.29 6.20
C LYS A 124 9.83 7.75 4.77
N ASN A 125 9.12 8.41 3.85
CA ASN A 125 9.04 7.97 2.47
C ASN A 125 10.31 8.32 1.66
N LYS A 126 11.01 9.40 2.02
CA LYS A 126 12.30 9.79 1.44
C LYS A 126 13.44 8.88 1.90
N ASP A 127 13.32 8.32 3.11
CA ASP A 127 14.35 7.49 3.76
C ASP A 127 15.75 8.13 3.69
N PRO A 128 15.93 9.36 4.24
CA PRO A 128 17.17 10.10 4.07
C PRO A 128 18.32 9.42 4.81
N LEU A 129 19.24 8.82 4.07
CA LEU A 129 20.50 8.31 4.59
C LEU A 129 21.60 9.37 4.47
N ASN A 130 22.54 9.36 5.41
CA ASN A 130 23.71 10.24 5.33
C ASN A 130 24.74 9.66 4.34
N ASP A 131 24.92 10.32 3.20
CA ASP A 131 25.81 9.88 2.13
C ASP A 131 27.25 9.61 2.61
N SER A 132 27.79 10.44 3.50
CA SER A 132 29.15 10.28 4.03
C SER A 132 29.28 9.00 4.85
N VAL A 133 28.25 8.66 5.62
CA VAL A 133 28.20 7.43 6.43
C VAL A 133 28.05 6.21 5.51
N CYS A 134 27.16 6.27 4.52
CA CYS A 134 27.01 5.19 3.53
C CYS A 134 28.31 4.92 2.77
N GLN A 135 29.02 5.98 2.34
CA GLN A 135 30.32 5.86 1.69
C GLN A 135 31.40 5.27 2.59
N LEU A 136 31.41 5.65 3.88
CA LEU A 136 32.33 5.07 4.86
C LEU A 136 32.06 3.57 5.04
N TYR A 137 30.80 3.17 5.19
CA TYR A 137 30.41 1.77 5.37
C TYR A 137 30.71 0.92 4.14
N GLY A 138 30.46 1.44 2.93
CA GLY A 138 30.82 0.76 1.68
C GLY A 138 32.33 0.52 1.50
N LYS A 139 33.18 1.29 2.21
CA LYS A 139 34.66 1.13 2.22
C LYS A 139 35.19 0.43 3.46
N SER A 140 34.32 -0.12 4.31
CA SER A 140 34.72 -0.78 5.54
C SER A 140 35.63 -1.99 5.28
N GLY A 141 36.63 -2.20 6.14
CA GLY A 141 37.42 -3.43 6.16
C GLY A 141 36.61 -4.67 6.61
N VAL A 142 35.44 -4.46 7.22
CA VAL A 142 34.50 -5.52 7.58
C VAL A 142 33.66 -5.87 6.36
N LYS A 143 33.95 -7.02 5.73
CA LYS A 143 33.34 -7.46 4.45
C LYS A 143 31.81 -7.41 4.45
N ILE A 144 31.16 -7.82 5.56
CA ILE A 144 29.70 -7.80 5.64
C ILE A 144 29.13 -6.38 5.65
N LEU A 145 29.82 -5.44 6.29
CA LEU A 145 29.38 -4.04 6.33
C LEU A 145 29.51 -3.39 4.94
N ALA A 146 30.62 -3.63 4.25
CA ALA A 146 30.80 -3.16 2.88
C ALA A 146 29.77 -3.77 1.91
N ALA A 147 29.42 -5.06 2.10
CA ALA A 147 28.41 -5.73 1.27
C ALA A 147 26.98 -5.19 1.46
N LEU A 148 26.65 -4.67 2.66
CA LEU A 148 25.33 -4.07 2.94
C LEU A 148 25.17 -2.66 2.36
N TYR A 149 26.28 -1.98 2.05
CA TYR A 149 26.29 -0.62 1.48
C TYR A 149 27.04 -0.61 0.14
N PRO A 150 26.52 -1.32 -0.88
CA PRO A 150 27.14 -1.34 -2.19
C PRO A 150 27.17 0.07 -2.80
N PRO A 151 28.15 0.37 -3.65
CA PRO A 151 28.17 1.64 -4.37
C PRO A 151 26.91 1.77 -5.26
N PRO A 152 26.35 2.99 -5.41
CA PRO A 152 25.21 3.21 -6.27
C PRO A 152 25.53 2.79 -7.71
N PRO A 153 24.55 2.25 -8.46
CA PRO A 153 24.76 1.87 -9.85
C PRO A 153 25.21 3.09 -10.68
N PRO A 154 26.11 2.91 -11.65
CA PRO A 154 26.57 4.02 -12.48
C PRO A 154 25.39 4.67 -13.21
N GLU A 155 25.29 6.00 -13.16
CA GLU A 155 24.28 6.73 -13.92
C GLU A 155 24.50 6.51 -15.42
N ASP A 156 23.51 5.95 -16.10
CA ASP A 156 23.56 5.65 -17.51
C ASP A 156 23.43 6.95 -18.32
N THR A 157 24.55 7.64 -18.57
CA THR A 157 24.62 8.91 -19.30
C THR A 157 24.33 8.78 -20.80
N SER A 158 23.88 7.62 -21.28
CA SER A 158 23.80 7.26 -22.70
C SER A 158 22.47 7.57 -23.40
N LYS A 159 21.38 7.87 -22.67
CA LYS A 159 20.08 8.19 -23.28
C LYS A 159 19.86 9.70 -23.48
N LYS A 160 20.22 10.19 -24.67
CA LYS A 160 19.78 11.49 -25.21
C LYS A 160 18.26 11.49 -25.40
N GLY A 161 17.53 11.93 -24.39
CA GLY A 161 16.08 12.16 -24.50
C GLY A 161 15.49 12.61 -23.17
N GLY A 162 15.34 13.92 -22.99
CA GLY A 162 14.70 14.52 -21.81
C GLY A 162 15.59 14.50 -20.56
N LYS A 163 15.93 15.69 -20.07
CA LYS A 163 16.59 15.90 -18.78
C LYS A 163 15.70 15.31 -17.67
N LYS A 164 15.87 14.03 -17.30
CA LYS A 164 15.49 13.55 -15.97
C LYS A 164 16.48 14.18 -14.99
N LYS A 165 16.18 15.41 -14.55
CA LYS A 165 16.85 16.03 -13.41
C LYS A 165 16.62 15.11 -12.21
N GLY A 166 17.69 14.53 -11.69
CA GLY A 166 17.68 13.60 -10.57
C GLY A 166 17.43 12.18 -11.03
N GLY A 167 18.34 11.26 -10.70
CA GLY A 167 17.99 9.84 -10.59
C GLY A 167 16.65 9.75 -9.87
N SER A 168 15.71 8.98 -10.43
CA SER A 168 14.38 8.80 -9.85
C SER A 168 14.55 8.58 -8.35
N MET A 169 14.17 9.55 -7.51
CA MET A 169 14.26 9.40 -6.07
C MET A 169 13.42 8.18 -5.73
N GLN A 170 14.07 7.08 -5.41
CA GLN A 170 13.40 5.83 -5.13
C GLN A 170 12.87 5.95 -3.72
N THR A 171 11.57 6.26 -3.60
CA THR A 171 10.91 6.34 -2.31
C THR A 171 10.59 4.95 -1.78
N VAL A 172 10.39 4.86 -0.47
CA VAL A 172 9.93 3.63 0.20
C VAL A 172 8.61 3.14 -0.41
N SER A 173 7.67 4.05 -0.70
CA SER A 173 6.40 3.72 -1.34
C SER A 173 6.56 3.15 -2.75
N SER A 174 7.50 3.67 -3.53
CA SER A 174 7.75 3.21 -4.90
C SER A 174 8.29 1.78 -4.90
N GLN A 175 9.31 1.51 -4.06
CA GLN A 175 9.86 0.17 -3.91
C GLN A 175 8.82 -0.83 -3.38
N PHE A 176 8.03 -0.41 -2.39
CA PHE A 176 6.94 -1.22 -1.83
C PHE A 176 5.91 -1.59 -2.90
N ARG A 177 5.44 -0.61 -3.70
CA ARG A 177 4.45 -0.86 -4.76
C ARG A 177 5.00 -1.81 -5.83
N GLU A 178 6.26 -1.67 -6.22
CA GLU A 178 6.90 -2.57 -7.18
C GLU A 178 6.95 -4.02 -6.65
N ASN A 179 7.37 -4.19 -5.40
CA ASN A 179 7.43 -5.50 -4.76
C ASN A 179 6.05 -6.14 -4.60
N LEU A 180 5.06 -5.35 -4.18
CA LEU A 180 3.68 -5.82 -4.07
C LEU A 180 3.10 -6.17 -5.44
N HIS A 181 3.40 -5.41 -6.49
CA HIS A 181 2.97 -5.75 -7.85
C HIS A 181 3.56 -7.09 -8.31
N LYS A 182 4.87 -7.30 -8.12
CA LYS A 182 5.53 -8.59 -8.42
C LYS A 182 4.89 -9.74 -7.65
N LEU A 183 4.63 -9.55 -6.35
CA LEU A 183 3.94 -10.54 -5.52
C LEU A 183 2.55 -10.89 -6.08
N MET A 184 1.71 -9.89 -6.37
CA MET A 184 0.37 -10.14 -6.91
C MET A 184 0.40 -10.82 -8.28
N THR A 185 1.39 -10.50 -9.13
CA THR A 185 1.59 -11.19 -10.41
C THR A 185 1.94 -12.66 -10.19
N ASN A 186 2.87 -12.96 -9.27
CA ASN A 186 3.24 -14.33 -8.95
C ASN A 186 2.04 -15.13 -8.40
N LEU A 187 1.25 -14.54 -7.49
CA LEU A 187 0.06 -15.19 -6.93
C LEU A 187 -0.97 -15.54 -8.03
N ARG A 188 -1.20 -14.63 -8.98
CA ARG A 188 -2.11 -14.86 -10.12
C ARG A 188 -1.64 -15.96 -11.07
N SER A 189 -0.35 -16.27 -11.10
CA SER A 189 0.21 -17.37 -11.92
C SER A 189 0.16 -18.74 -11.23
N THR A 190 -0.43 -18.83 -10.04
CA THR A 190 -0.51 -20.08 -9.26
C THR A 190 -1.96 -20.47 -8.99
N HIS A 191 -2.18 -21.71 -8.53
CA HIS A 191 -3.47 -22.13 -7.98
C HIS A 191 -3.49 -21.85 -6.46
N PRO A 192 -4.22 -20.82 -5.99
CA PRO A 192 -4.15 -20.42 -4.60
C PRO A 192 -4.96 -21.35 -3.70
N HIS A 193 -4.44 -21.61 -2.49
CA HIS A 193 -5.15 -22.28 -1.41
C HIS A 193 -5.36 -21.28 -0.27
N PHE A 194 -6.60 -21.12 0.19
CA PHE A 194 -6.96 -20.12 1.19
C PHE A 194 -7.21 -20.74 2.56
N VAL A 195 -6.71 -20.09 3.60
CA VAL A 195 -7.01 -20.39 5.01
C VAL A 195 -7.46 -19.09 5.66
N ARG A 196 -8.70 -19.06 6.18
CA ARG A 196 -9.24 -17.89 6.89
C ARG A 196 -9.06 -18.07 8.39
N CYS A 197 -8.13 -17.30 8.96
CA CYS A 197 -7.93 -17.25 10.40
C CYS A 197 -8.94 -16.29 11.04
N LEU A 198 -9.58 -16.72 12.13
CA LEU A 198 -10.52 -15.92 12.91
C LEU A 198 -9.90 -15.53 14.25
N ILE A 199 -10.21 -14.33 14.74
CA ILE A 199 -9.75 -13.88 16.05
C ILE A 199 -10.72 -14.41 17.10
N PRO A 200 -10.31 -15.32 18.00
CA PRO A 200 -11.25 -15.92 18.95
C PRO A 200 -11.69 -14.93 20.03
N ASN A 201 -10.79 -14.07 20.49
CA ASN A 201 -11.05 -13.02 21.48
C ASN A 201 -9.94 -11.96 21.47
N GLU A 202 -10.25 -10.73 21.88
CA GLU A 202 -9.27 -9.64 22.01
C GLU A 202 -8.38 -9.78 23.26
N SER A 203 -8.84 -10.52 24.27
CA SER A 203 -8.11 -10.79 25.53
C SER A 203 -6.92 -11.73 25.38
N LYS A 204 -6.65 -12.25 24.17
CA LYS A 204 -5.57 -13.20 23.86
C LYS A 204 -5.54 -14.43 24.79
N THR A 205 -6.70 -14.86 25.25
CA THR A 205 -6.85 -15.97 26.21
C THR A 205 -7.26 -17.24 25.49
N PRO A 206 -6.57 -18.38 25.68
CA PRO A 206 -6.98 -19.63 25.05
C PRO A 206 -8.33 -20.11 25.59
N GLY A 207 -9.15 -20.72 24.72
CA GLY A 207 -10.41 -21.36 25.11
C GLY A 207 -11.62 -20.44 25.27
N THR A 208 -11.46 -19.12 25.12
CA THR A 208 -12.58 -18.17 25.12
C THR A 208 -12.89 -17.69 23.71
N GLY A 209 -14.18 -17.67 23.34
CA GLY A 209 -14.66 -17.23 22.04
C GLY A 209 -15.66 -16.08 22.18
N ASN A 210 -15.51 -15.03 21.38
CA ASN A 210 -16.52 -13.99 21.21
C ASN A 210 -17.06 -14.05 19.77
N ILE A 211 -18.33 -14.42 19.65
CA ILE A 211 -19.00 -14.66 18.36
C ILE A 211 -19.14 -13.35 17.57
N GLU A 212 -19.24 -12.21 18.24
CA GLU A 212 -19.41 -10.89 17.62
C GLU A 212 -18.15 -10.33 16.97
N LEU A 213 -16.97 -10.90 17.23
CA LEU A 213 -15.70 -10.37 16.69
C LEU A 213 -15.45 -10.72 15.22
N ASN A 214 -16.17 -11.72 14.67
CA ASN A 214 -15.90 -12.24 13.33
C ASN A 214 -17.15 -12.25 12.41
N MET A 215 -18.28 -11.72 12.89
CA MET A 215 -19.49 -11.46 12.10
C MET A 215 -19.44 -10.04 11.54
#